data_AF-A0A837I0S2-F1
#
_entry.id   AF-A0A837I0S2-F1
#
_cell.length_a   1.000
_cell.length_b   1.000
_cell.length_c   1.000
_cell.angle_alpha   90.00
_cell.angle_beta   90.00
_cell.angle_gamma   90.00
#
_symmetry.space_group_name_H-M   'P 1'
#
loop_
_entity.id
_entity.type
_entity.pdbx_description
1 polymer ?
#
loop_
_entity_poly.entity_id
_entity_poly.type
_entity_poly.pdbx_seq_one_letter_code
_entity_poly.pdbx_strand_id
1 'polypeptide(L)'
;MKTPKILVSSALIMAFAFPGLAEVKDAVRAKSNQAELNVACIQLAVDKRDTAVIAAVDAHTSAVKSALSARKDALKTAWAQTDRKARKEALAAAWKAYKETARTANKAYKQSRLNAWKNFNTERKSCGKNATSDDSMGQGVDQLSE
;
A
#
# COMPACT_ATOMS: atom_id res chain seq x y z
N MET A 1 -28.47 -74.77 -34.40
CA MET A 1 -27.63 -75.93 -34.04
C MET A 1 -26.35 -75.43 -33.37
N LYS A 2 -26.03 -76.00 -32.20
CA LYS A 2 -24.71 -76.13 -31.56
C LYS A 2 -23.90 -74.86 -31.18
N THR A 3 -23.91 -74.58 -29.88
CA THR A 3 -22.74 -74.11 -29.13
C THR A 3 -21.86 -75.30 -28.71
N PRO A 4 -20.55 -75.07 -28.53
CA PRO A 4 -19.81 -75.60 -27.37
C PRO A 4 -18.93 -74.51 -26.72
N LYS A 5 -18.96 -74.29 -25.40
CA LYS A 5 -18.29 -74.99 -24.26
C LYS A 5 -16.75 -74.87 -24.20
N ILE A 6 -16.31 -73.82 -23.49
CA ILE A 6 -15.31 -73.67 -22.39
C ILE A 6 -14.14 -74.69 -22.32
N LEU A 7 -12.89 -74.17 -22.17
CA LEU A 7 -11.92 -74.61 -21.14
C LEU A 7 -10.73 -73.64 -20.98
N VAL A 8 -10.27 -73.54 -19.72
CA VAL A 8 -9.40 -72.55 -19.08
C VAL A 8 -7.92 -72.97 -19.16
N SER A 9 -6.97 -72.03 -19.32
CA SER A 9 -5.69 -72.03 -18.56
C SER A 9 -4.76 -70.85 -18.84
N SER A 10 -4.57 -70.06 -17.78
CA SER A 10 -3.31 -69.57 -17.20
C SER A 10 -2.29 -68.74 -17.99
N ALA A 11 -2.01 -67.59 -17.35
CA ALA A 11 -0.79 -66.79 -17.34
C ALA A 11 -0.51 -65.87 -18.54
N LEU A 12 -1.11 -64.67 -18.49
CA LEU A 12 -0.54 -63.51 -19.18
C LEU A 12 -0.15 -62.46 -18.13
N ILE A 13 1.15 -62.26 -18.00
CA ILE A 13 1.82 -61.27 -17.17
C ILE A 13 1.33 -59.88 -17.60
N MET A 14 0.57 -59.19 -16.73
CA MET A 14 0.29 -57.78 -16.92
C MET A 14 1.58 -57.00 -16.64
N ALA A 15 2.29 -56.67 -17.71
CA ALA A 15 3.25 -55.60 -17.72
C ALA A 15 2.50 -54.28 -17.47
N PHE A 16 2.41 -53.87 -16.20
CA PHE A 16 2.15 -52.48 -15.88
C PHE A 16 3.35 -51.67 -16.37
N ALA A 17 3.27 -51.22 -17.62
CA ALA A 17 4.09 -50.13 -18.11
C ALA A 17 3.78 -48.92 -17.23
N PHE A 18 4.63 -48.65 -16.23
CA PHE A 18 4.63 -47.38 -15.54
C PHE A 18 5.01 -46.31 -16.57
N PRO A 19 4.07 -45.43 -16.97
CA PRO A 19 4.45 -44.29 -17.79
C PRO A 19 5.48 -43.45 -17.04
N GLY A 20 6.46 -43.00 -17.81
CA GLY A 20 7.77 -42.57 -17.35
C GLY A 20 7.77 -41.50 -16.28
N LEU A 21 8.76 -41.62 -15.39
CA LEU A 21 9.24 -40.64 -14.43
C LEU A 21 9.67 -39.28 -15.05
N ALA A 22 9.54 -39.11 -16.36
CA ALA A 22 9.91 -37.89 -17.09
C ALA A 22 8.81 -36.81 -17.03
N GLU A 23 7.54 -37.21 -16.96
CA GLU A 23 6.40 -36.25 -17.02
C GLU A 23 6.20 -35.49 -15.70
N VAL A 24 6.73 -36.02 -14.60
CA VAL A 24 6.63 -35.36 -13.28
C VAL A 24 7.57 -34.15 -13.16
N LYS A 25 8.68 -34.12 -13.92
CA LYS A 25 9.61 -32.98 -13.89
C LYS A 25 8.99 -31.71 -14.50
N ASP A 26 8.19 -31.85 -15.55
CA ASP A 26 7.54 -30.70 -16.19
C ASP A 26 6.33 -30.21 -15.40
N ALA A 27 5.61 -31.09 -14.70
CA ALA A 27 4.55 -30.70 -13.78
C ALA A 27 5.10 -30.00 -12.50
N VAL A 28 6.26 -30.41 -12.00
CA VAL A 28 6.94 -29.72 -10.88
C VAL A 28 7.55 -28.39 -11.36
N ARG A 29 8.04 -28.31 -12.60
CA ARG A 29 8.53 -27.06 -13.19
C ARG A 29 7.39 -26.07 -13.47
N ALA A 30 6.24 -26.55 -13.92
CA ALA A 30 5.02 -25.76 -14.10
C ALA A 30 4.43 -25.25 -12.76
N LYS A 31 4.67 -25.96 -11.65
CA LYS A 31 4.34 -25.48 -10.28
C LYS A 31 5.40 -24.54 -9.68
N SER A 32 6.56 -24.40 -10.32
CA SER A 32 7.64 -23.50 -9.91
C SER A 32 7.57 -22.10 -10.52
N ASN A 33 6.64 -21.85 -11.44
CA ASN A 33 6.30 -20.52 -12.00
C ASN A 33 5.59 -19.59 -11.00
N GLN A 34 5.96 -19.66 -9.73
CA GLN A 34 5.85 -18.52 -8.85
C GLN A 34 6.96 -17.55 -9.30
N ALA A 35 6.57 -16.56 -10.11
CA ALA A 35 7.46 -15.65 -10.82
C ALA A 35 8.57 -15.12 -9.91
N GLU A 36 9.80 -15.16 -10.42
CA GLU A 36 10.95 -14.47 -9.82
C GLU A 36 10.60 -13.00 -9.56
N LEU A 37 11.28 -12.40 -8.57
CA LEU A 37 11.06 -11.01 -8.20
C LEU A 37 11.21 -10.09 -9.42
N ASN A 38 10.15 -9.36 -9.77
CA ASN A 38 10.20 -8.33 -10.78
C ASN A 38 10.70 -7.02 -10.13
N VAL A 39 12.00 -6.77 -10.26
CA VAL A 39 12.65 -5.59 -9.70
C VAL A 39 12.05 -4.29 -10.24
N ALA A 40 11.76 -4.21 -11.55
CA ALA A 40 11.17 -3.03 -12.17
C ALA A 40 9.75 -2.74 -11.61
N CYS A 41 8.99 -3.78 -11.27
CA CYS A 41 7.69 -3.63 -10.61
C CYS A 41 7.83 -2.99 -9.23
N ILE A 42 8.81 -3.41 -8.43
CA ILE A 42 9.07 -2.82 -7.11
C ILE A 42 9.53 -1.36 -7.25
N GLN A 43 10.44 -1.07 -8.18
CA GLN A 43 10.90 0.29 -8.44
C GLN A 43 9.73 1.23 -8.78
N LEU A 44 8.79 0.78 -9.61
CA LEU A 44 7.58 1.53 -9.94
C LEU A 44 6.68 1.75 -8.72
N ALA A 45 6.52 0.74 -7.86
CA ALA A 45 5.73 0.86 -6.64
C ALA A 45 6.38 1.86 -5.65
N VAL A 46 7.71 1.86 -5.54
CA VAL A 46 8.47 2.84 -4.74
C VAL A 46 8.29 4.25 -5.30
N ASP A 47 8.45 4.44 -6.60
CA ASP A 47 8.29 5.74 -7.27
C ASP A 47 6.90 6.33 -7.02
N LYS A 48 5.84 5.52 -7.17
CA LYS A 48 4.47 5.92 -6.85
C LYS A 48 4.28 6.31 -5.39
N ARG A 49 4.82 5.51 -4.45
CA ARG A 49 4.71 5.76 -3.01
C ARG A 49 5.37 7.09 -2.68
N ASP A 50 6.61 7.28 -3.08
CA ASP A 50 7.40 8.45 -2.69
C ASP A 50 6.88 9.71 -3.39
N THR A 51 6.44 9.62 -4.64
CA THR A 51 5.71 10.71 -5.31
C THR A 51 4.46 11.12 -4.53
N ALA A 52 3.67 10.15 -4.04
CA ALA A 52 2.47 10.44 -3.24
C ALA A 52 2.81 11.05 -1.87
N VAL A 53 3.89 10.59 -1.22
CA VAL A 53 4.34 11.14 0.07
C VAL A 53 4.87 12.56 -0.11
N ILE A 54 5.68 12.83 -1.13
CA ILE A 54 6.17 14.17 -1.48
C ILE A 54 4.99 15.12 -1.71
N ALA A 55 4.03 14.73 -2.54
CA ALA A 55 2.83 15.54 -2.79
C ALA A 55 2.03 15.82 -1.51
N ALA A 56 1.94 14.84 -0.59
CA ALA A 56 1.30 15.03 0.70
C ALA A 56 2.05 16.04 1.60
N VAL A 57 3.38 16.00 1.62
CA VAL A 57 4.23 16.95 2.35
C VAL A 57 4.06 18.37 1.79
N ASP A 58 4.06 18.51 0.47
CA ASP A 58 3.88 19.81 -0.19
C ASP A 58 2.52 20.42 0.12
N ALA A 59 1.46 19.61 0.02
CA ALA A 59 0.10 20.04 0.33
C ALA A 59 -0.03 20.46 1.81
N HIS A 60 0.53 19.66 2.74
CA HIS A 60 0.54 19.98 4.17
C HIS A 60 1.27 21.29 4.46
N THR A 61 2.50 21.41 3.93
CA THR A 61 3.35 22.57 4.15
C THR A 61 2.72 23.83 3.59
N SER A 62 2.13 23.75 2.39
CA SER A 62 1.40 24.85 1.77
C SER A 62 0.18 25.29 2.59
N ALA A 63 -0.61 24.32 3.09
CA ALA A 63 -1.77 24.60 3.93
C ALA A 63 -1.38 25.26 5.26
N VAL A 64 -0.32 24.77 5.93
CA VAL A 64 0.16 25.35 7.18
C VAL A 64 0.75 26.74 6.97
N LYS A 65 1.53 26.97 5.91
CA LYS A 65 2.04 28.30 5.54
C LYS A 65 0.90 29.29 5.32
N SER A 66 -0.13 28.88 4.58
CA SER A 66 -1.31 29.71 4.33
C SER A 66 -2.06 30.03 5.61
N ALA A 67 -2.26 29.04 6.49
CA ALA A 67 -2.91 29.22 7.80
C ALA A 67 -2.12 30.17 8.72
N LEU A 68 -0.79 30.08 8.71
CA LEU A 68 0.09 30.97 9.46
C LEU A 68 0.00 32.41 8.95
N SER A 69 -0.04 32.63 7.63
CA SER A 69 -0.21 33.96 7.06
C SER A 69 -1.57 34.56 7.43
N ALA A 70 -2.65 33.79 7.26
CA ALA A 70 -4.00 34.24 7.64
C ALA A 70 -4.10 34.58 9.12
N ARG A 71 -3.50 33.76 10.00
CA ARG A 71 -3.44 34.04 11.43
C ARG A 71 -2.67 35.33 11.72
N LYS A 72 -1.51 35.52 11.11
CA LYS A 72 -0.68 36.73 11.28
C LYS A 72 -1.50 37.97 10.94
N ASP A 73 -2.19 37.97 9.80
CA ASP A 73 -2.99 39.12 9.35
C ASP A 73 -4.19 39.35 10.27
N ALA A 74 -4.90 38.28 10.68
CA ALA A 74 -6.02 38.37 11.61
C ALA A 74 -5.59 38.91 13.00
N LEU A 75 -4.42 38.49 13.50
CA LEU A 75 -3.89 38.98 14.77
C LEU A 75 -3.52 40.46 14.68
N LYS A 76 -2.91 40.92 13.58
CA LYS A 76 -2.64 42.35 13.36
C LYS A 76 -3.93 43.17 13.40
N THR A 77 -4.96 42.71 12.70
CA THR A 77 -6.28 43.37 12.70
C THR A 77 -6.91 43.38 14.09
N ALA A 78 -6.82 42.28 14.84
CA ALA A 78 -7.35 42.21 16.21
C ALA A 78 -6.66 43.23 17.13
N TRP A 79 -5.33 43.37 17.04
CA TRP A 79 -4.56 44.32 17.85
C TRP A 79 -4.79 45.78 17.48
N ALA A 80 -5.30 46.07 16.28
CA ALA A 80 -5.71 47.42 15.91
C ALA A 80 -7.02 47.87 16.59
N GLN A 81 -7.76 46.96 17.22
CA GLN A 81 -9.00 47.32 17.91
C GLN A 81 -8.74 47.99 19.26
N THR A 82 -9.42 49.12 19.49
CA THR A 82 -9.34 49.90 20.72
C THR A 82 -10.13 49.24 21.85
N ASP A 83 -11.36 48.82 21.57
CA ASP A 83 -12.21 48.12 22.55
C ASP A 83 -11.59 46.78 22.96
N ARG A 84 -11.47 46.58 24.28
CA ARG A 84 -10.82 45.40 24.86
C ARG A 84 -11.65 44.14 24.62
N LYS A 85 -12.98 44.23 24.68
CA LYS A 85 -13.85 43.07 24.52
C LYS A 85 -13.79 42.56 23.08
N ALA A 86 -13.97 43.46 22.12
CA ALA A 86 -13.89 43.16 20.69
C ALA A 86 -12.52 42.60 20.30
N ARG A 87 -11.43 43.19 20.82
CA ARG A 87 -10.07 42.65 20.62
C ARG A 87 -9.92 41.21 21.12
N LYS A 88 -10.42 40.89 22.31
CA LYS A 88 -10.34 39.53 22.88
C LYS A 88 -11.09 38.52 22.00
N GLU A 89 -12.27 38.89 21.52
CA GLU A 89 -13.09 38.06 20.64
C GLU A 89 -12.38 37.81 19.29
N ALA A 90 -11.82 38.85 18.68
CA ALA A 90 -11.06 38.75 17.43
C ALA A 90 -9.79 37.88 17.57
N LEU A 91 -9.06 38.01 18.68
CA LEU A 91 -7.90 37.15 18.98
C LEU A 91 -8.32 35.68 19.09
N ALA A 92 -9.39 35.39 19.85
CA ALA A 92 -9.90 34.03 20.00
C ALA A 92 -10.34 33.42 18.67
N ALA A 93 -11.00 34.20 17.81
CA ALA A 93 -11.40 33.79 16.47
C ALA A 93 -10.20 33.45 15.58
N ALA A 94 -9.16 34.29 15.57
CA ALA A 94 -7.94 34.06 14.79
C ALA A 94 -7.24 32.74 15.20
N TRP A 95 -7.13 32.47 16.51
CA TRP A 95 -6.54 31.23 17.02
C TRP A 95 -7.42 30.00 16.75
N LYS A 96 -8.74 30.13 16.84
CA LYS A 96 -9.67 29.04 16.51
C LYS A 96 -9.55 28.65 15.04
N ALA A 97 -9.60 29.62 14.13
CA ALA A 97 -9.47 29.39 12.70
C ALA A 97 -8.14 28.68 12.36
N TYR A 98 -7.02 29.17 12.90
CA TYR A 98 -5.72 28.52 12.69
C TYR A 98 -5.70 27.06 13.17
N LYS A 99 -6.22 26.79 14.38
CA LYS A 99 -6.26 25.43 14.95
C LYS A 99 -7.09 24.49 14.08
N GLU A 100 -8.22 24.96 13.57
CA GLU A 100 -9.08 24.17 12.69
C GLU A 100 -8.39 23.83 11.37
N THR A 101 -7.78 24.82 10.70
CA THR A 101 -7.04 24.59 9.46
C THR A 101 -5.84 23.66 9.68
N ALA A 102 -5.04 23.88 10.73
CA ALA A 102 -3.88 23.04 11.04
C ALA A 102 -4.30 21.59 11.34
N ARG A 103 -5.38 21.38 12.09
CA ARG A 103 -5.91 20.04 12.37
C ARG A 103 -6.36 19.33 11.08
N THR A 104 -7.07 20.04 10.21
CA THR A 104 -7.52 19.49 8.93
C THR A 104 -6.35 19.13 8.02
N ALA A 105 -5.36 20.02 7.91
CA ALA A 105 -4.13 19.77 7.15
C ALA A 105 -3.37 18.55 7.68
N ASN A 106 -3.21 18.45 9.01
CA ASN A 106 -2.60 17.29 9.65
C ASN A 106 -3.37 16.01 9.34
N LYS A 107 -4.70 16.00 9.47
CA LYS A 107 -5.53 14.81 9.16
C LYS A 107 -5.34 14.37 7.70
N ALA A 108 -5.39 15.32 6.76
CA ALA A 108 -5.19 15.04 5.34
C ALA A 108 -3.79 14.47 5.06
N TYR A 109 -2.76 15.04 5.67
CA TYR A 109 -1.38 14.57 5.56
C TYR A 109 -1.22 13.13 6.07
N LYS A 110 -1.72 12.86 7.28
CA LYS A 110 -1.70 11.51 7.87
C LYS A 110 -2.40 10.50 6.95
N GLN A 111 -3.61 10.82 6.50
CA GLN A 111 -4.38 9.94 5.62
C GLN A 111 -3.68 9.67 4.29
N SER A 112 -3.07 10.69 3.69
CA SER A 112 -2.37 10.57 2.41
C SER A 112 -1.16 9.64 2.53
N ARG A 113 -0.39 9.76 3.61
CA ARG A 113 0.74 8.85 3.88
C ARG A 113 0.29 7.41 4.14
N LEU A 114 -0.75 7.21 4.95
CA LEU A 114 -1.33 5.89 5.18
C LEU A 114 -1.81 5.24 3.88
N ASN A 115 -2.46 6.01 3.01
CA ASN A 115 -2.92 5.52 1.71
C ASN A 115 -1.75 5.18 0.78
N ALA A 116 -0.70 6.01 0.72
CA ALA A 116 0.50 5.75 -0.08
C ALA A 116 1.14 4.41 0.33
N TRP A 117 1.28 4.16 1.63
CA TRP A 117 1.81 2.90 2.16
C TRP A 117 0.90 1.71 1.92
N LYS A 118 -0.41 1.88 2.08
CA LYS A 118 -1.40 0.82 1.77
C LYS A 118 -1.33 0.41 0.30
N ASN A 119 -1.22 1.39 -0.59
CA ASN A 119 -1.11 1.16 -2.03
C ASN A 119 0.21 0.46 -2.36
N PHE A 120 1.34 0.97 -1.86
CA PHE A 120 2.64 0.32 -2.02
C PHE A 120 2.64 -1.14 -1.56
N ASN A 121 2.09 -1.41 -0.38
CA ASN A 121 1.97 -2.76 0.16
C ASN A 121 1.10 -3.68 -0.69
N THR A 122 0.10 -3.12 -1.38
CA THR A 122 -0.75 -3.88 -2.31
C THR A 122 -0.02 -4.14 -3.62
N GLU A 123 0.61 -3.11 -4.20
CA GLU A 123 1.33 -3.20 -5.47
C GLU A 123 2.54 -4.14 -5.36
N ARG A 124 3.36 -4.02 -4.31
CA ARG A 124 4.56 -4.86 -4.16
C ARG A 124 4.25 -6.35 -4.06
N LYS A 125 3.11 -6.73 -3.48
CA LYS A 125 2.67 -8.14 -3.41
C LYS A 125 2.46 -8.75 -4.80
N SER A 126 2.10 -7.93 -5.80
CA SER A 126 1.97 -8.38 -7.19
C SER A 126 3.29 -8.49 -7.95
N CYS A 127 4.42 -8.07 -7.36
CA CYS A 127 5.72 -8.04 -8.05
C CYS A 127 6.52 -9.35 -7.99
N GLY A 128 5.99 -10.44 -7.42
CA GLY A 128 6.65 -11.75 -7.38
C GLY A 128 7.12 -12.18 -5.99
N LYS A 129 7.86 -13.30 -5.91
CA LYS A 129 8.38 -13.86 -4.65
C LYS A 129 9.26 -12.86 -3.90
N ASN A 130 9.27 -12.93 -2.56
CA ASN A 130 10.14 -12.16 -1.65
C ASN A 130 9.97 -10.62 -1.67
N ALA A 131 9.09 -10.07 -2.51
CA ALA A 131 8.78 -8.64 -2.57
C ALA A 131 8.37 -8.00 -1.23
N THR A 132 7.89 -8.81 -0.28
CA THR A 132 7.47 -8.37 1.05
C THR A 132 8.54 -8.55 2.15
N SER A 133 9.46 -9.52 2.00
CA SER A 133 10.46 -9.84 3.03
C SER A 133 11.61 -8.84 3.09
N ASP A 134 11.97 -8.27 1.95
CA ASP A 134 13.22 -7.54 1.77
C ASP A 134 13.16 -6.09 2.27
N ASP A 135 11.94 -5.53 2.43
CA ASP A 135 11.68 -4.18 2.96
C ASP A 135 10.68 -4.24 4.13
N SER A 136 10.95 -5.11 5.10
CA SER A 136 10.13 -5.24 6.32
C SER A 136 10.40 -4.12 7.33
N MET A 137 11.58 -3.50 7.28
CA MET A 137 12.04 -2.48 8.25
C MET A 137 11.50 -1.07 7.96
N GLY A 138 11.15 -0.74 6.71
CA GLY A 138 10.64 0.59 6.33
C GLY A 138 9.22 0.89 6.79
N GLN A 139 8.43 -0.15 7.10
CA GLN A 139 7.01 -0.03 7.48
C GLN A 139 6.82 0.87 8.71
N GLY A 140 7.69 0.72 9.73
CA GLY A 140 7.49 1.37 11.04
C GLY A 140 7.93 2.83 11.12
N VAL A 141 8.77 3.31 10.21
CA VAL A 141 9.32 4.68 10.26
C VAL A 141 8.32 5.69 9.70
N ASP A 142 7.53 5.27 8.70
CA ASP A 142 6.61 6.15 8.00
C ASP A 142 5.11 5.80 8.12
N GLN A 143 4.74 4.55 8.44
CA GLN A 143 3.37 4.29 8.89
C GLN A 143 3.22 4.95 10.25
N LEU A 144 2.58 6.12 10.26
CA LEU A 144 2.09 6.71 11.48
C LEU A 144 1.24 5.66 12.16
N SER A 145 1.67 5.21 13.34
CA SER A 145 0.81 4.51 14.28
C SER A 145 -0.50 5.29 14.38
N GLU A 146 -1.62 4.58 14.20
CA GLU A 146 -2.99 5.12 14.24
C GLU A 146 -3.24 6.08 15.41
#